data_AF-A0A3C1LQ52-F1
#
_entry.id   AF-A0A3C1LQ52-F1
#
_cell.length_a   1.000
_cell.length_b   1.000
_cell.length_c   1.000
_cell.angle_alpha   90.00
_cell.angle_beta   90.00
_cell.angle_gamma   90.00
#
_symmetry.space_group_name_H-M   'P 1'
#
loop_
_entity.id
_entity.type
_entity.pdbx_description
1 polymer ?
#
loop_
_entity_poly.entity_id
_entity_poly.type
_entity_poly.pdbx_seq_one_letter_code
_entity_poly.pdbx_strand_id
1 'polypeptide(L)'
;NGPWYTSGHRIGTPAVTTLGMGVEQMKEIADLITDVLKNTKPGIITKGEKAGQPSKSKIVIDPVVKERVQKSVDRLLSEFVLYPQLDLQFLEECFCQD
;
A
#
# COMPACT_ATOMS: atom_id res chain seq x y z
N ASN A 1 -20.55 14.17 6.88
CA ASN A 1 -19.38 13.70 6.10
C ASN A 1 -19.46 14.36 4.74
N GLY A 2 -18.57 15.31 4.44
CA GLY A 2 -18.50 15.90 3.10
C GLY A 2 -17.97 14.90 2.08
N PRO A 3 -18.00 15.22 0.77
CA PRO A 3 -17.57 14.31 -0.31
C PRO A 3 -16.11 13.84 -0.21
N TRP A 4 -15.32 14.49 0.66
CA TRP A 4 -13.91 14.22 0.92
C TRP A 4 -13.64 13.02 1.84
N TYR A 5 -14.65 12.44 2.49
CA TYR A 5 -14.46 11.33 3.44
C TYR A 5 -15.29 10.12 3.05
N THR A 6 -14.64 9.11 2.49
CA THR A 6 -15.25 7.83 2.13
C THR A 6 -15.27 6.88 3.33
N SER A 7 -16.24 5.96 3.36
CA SER A 7 -16.38 4.95 4.42
C SER A 7 -15.90 3.55 4.00
N GLY A 8 -15.46 3.36 2.76
CA GLY A 8 -15.14 2.05 2.21
C GLY A 8 -13.97 2.05 1.23
N HIS A 9 -13.38 0.87 1.05
CA HIS A 9 -12.31 0.59 0.10
C HIS A 9 -12.87 -0.33 -1.01
N ARG A 10 -12.60 0.01 -2.27
CA ARG A 10 -12.93 -0.84 -3.42
C ARG A 10 -11.67 -1.59 -3.85
N ILE A 11 -11.71 -2.91 -3.83
CA ILE A 11 -10.59 -3.79 -4.15
C ILE A 11 -10.96 -4.60 -5.40
N GLY A 12 -10.01 -4.75 -6.32
CA GLY A 12 -10.17 -5.56 -7.53
C GLY A 12 -8.88 -6.32 -7.84
N THR A 13 -9.03 -7.54 -8.34
CA THR A 13 -7.94 -8.45 -8.68
C THR A 13 -7.36 -8.37 -10.10
N PRO A 14 -7.96 -7.71 -11.13
CA PRO A 14 -7.50 -7.83 -12.52
C PRO A 14 -6.01 -7.59 -12.76
N ALA A 15 -5.41 -6.59 -12.10
CA ALA A 15 -3.99 -6.28 -12.27
C ALA A 15 -3.09 -7.43 -11.79
N VAL A 16 -3.35 -7.93 -10.58
CA VAL A 16 -2.55 -8.99 -9.95
C VAL A 16 -2.81 -10.36 -10.58
N THR A 17 -4.03 -10.64 -11.04
CA THR A 17 -4.32 -11.89 -11.76
C THR A 17 -3.71 -11.90 -13.16
N THR A 18 -3.63 -10.74 -13.83
CA THR A 18 -2.91 -10.62 -15.12
C THR A 18 -1.42 -10.95 -14.94
N LEU A 19 -0.84 -10.63 -13.78
CA LEU A 19 0.54 -10.98 -13.43
C LEU A 19 0.72 -12.45 -13.02
N GLY A 20 -0.35 -13.25 -12.95
CA GLY A 20 -0.29 -14.68 -12.61
C GLY A 20 -0.52 -14.99 -11.13
N MET A 21 -0.90 -14.02 -10.30
CA MET A 21 -1.23 -14.27 -8.89
C MET A 21 -2.54 -15.05 -8.75
N GLY A 22 -2.52 -16.11 -7.94
CA GLY A 22 -3.65 -17.00 -7.69
C GLY A 22 -4.27 -16.86 -6.30
N VAL A 23 -4.99 -17.90 -5.87
CA VAL A 23 -5.76 -17.91 -4.60
C VAL A 23 -4.87 -17.68 -3.38
N GLU A 24 -3.69 -18.31 -3.33
CA GLU A 24 -2.78 -18.17 -2.19
C GLU A 24 -2.22 -16.74 -2.07
N GLN A 25 -1.87 -16.11 -3.20
CA GLN A 25 -1.46 -14.71 -3.21
C GLN A 25 -2.61 -13.78 -2.81
N MET A 26 -3.86 -14.07 -3.19
CA MET A 26 -5.01 -13.26 -2.75
C MET A 26 -5.23 -13.33 -1.24
N LYS A 27 -5.00 -14.51 -0.62
CA LYS A 27 -5.03 -14.64 0.85
C LYS A 27 -3.94 -13.79 1.49
N GLU A 28 -2.71 -13.87 0.99
CA GLU A 28 -1.60 -13.04 1.49
C GLU A 28 -1.92 -11.55 1.36
N ILE A 29 -2.41 -11.09 0.21
CA ILE A 29 -2.81 -9.69 0.00
C ILE A 29 -3.91 -9.28 0.99
N ALA A 30 -4.91 -10.13 1.22
CA ALA A 30 -5.98 -9.85 2.17
C ALA A 30 -5.47 -9.76 3.63
N ASP A 31 -4.51 -10.61 4.01
CA ASP A 31 -3.87 -10.59 5.31
C ASP A 31 -3.06 -9.30 5.51
N LEU A 32 -2.27 -8.91 4.50
CA LEU A 32 -1.50 -7.66 4.52
C LEU A 32 -2.40 -6.42 4.64
N ILE A 33 -3.51 -6.37 3.89
CA ILE A 33 -4.50 -5.29 4.00
C ILE A 33 -5.10 -5.26 5.40
N THR A 34 -5.49 -6.42 5.92
CA THR A 34 -6.09 -6.55 7.26
C THR A 34 -5.13 -6.09 8.35
N ASP A 35 -3.86 -6.43 8.23
CA ASP A 35 -2.80 -6.08 9.18
C ASP A 35 -2.55 -4.57 9.22
N VAL A 36 -2.48 -3.91 8.06
CA VAL A 36 -2.41 -2.44 7.98
C VAL A 36 -3.63 -1.80 8.63
N LEU A 37 -4.84 -2.25 8.30
CA LEU A 37 -6.07 -1.67 8.83
C LEU A 37 -6.17 -1.82 10.36
N LYS A 38 -5.81 -2.99 10.91
CA LYS A 38 -5.82 -3.25 12.36
C LYS A 38 -4.82 -2.39 13.13
N ASN A 39 -3.70 -2.05 12.51
CA ASN A 39 -2.63 -1.27 13.12
C ASN A 39 -2.69 0.23 12.78
N THR A 40 -3.71 0.67 12.05
CA THR A 40 -3.91 2.08 11.70
C THR A 40 -4.89 2.73 12.67
N LYS A 41 -4.52 3.91 13.20
CA LYS A 41 -5.38 4.72 14.07
C LYS A 41 -5.53 6.14 13.49
N PRO A 42 -6.65 6.83 13.78
CA PRO A 42 -6.75 8.25 13.50
C PRO A 42 -5.64 9.02 14.22
N GLY A 43 -4.98 9.93 13.51
CA GLY A 43 -4.11 10.93 14.13
C GLY A 43 -4.92 11.99 14.86
N ILE A 44 -4.26 12.83 15.64
CA ILE A 44 -4.92 13.90 16.40
C ILE A 44 -4.82 15.22 15.63
N ILE A 45 -5.91 16.01 15.64
CA ILE A 45 -5.93 17.36 15.11
C ILE A 45 -5.11 18.26 16.03
N THR A 46 -4.09 18.93 15.48
CA THR A 46 -3.13 19.72 16.27
C THR A 46 -3.42 21.22 16.32
N LYS A 47 -4.35 21.73 15.49
CA LYS A 47 -4.65 23.17 15.36
C LYS A 47 -6.14 23.40 15.09
N GLY A 48 -6.63 24.58 15.48
CA GLY A 48 -8.01 25.04 15.25
C GLY A 48 -9.00 24.59 16.32
N GLU A 49 -10.27 24.92 16.13
CA GLU A 49 -11.37 24.69 17.10
C GLU A 49 -11.58 23.22 17.49
N LYS A 50 -11.11 22.29 16.64
CA LYS A 50 -11.24 20.84 16.85
C LYS A 50 -9.93 20.19 17.33
N ALA A 51 -8.98 20.99 17.83
CA ALA A 51 -7.73 20.46 18.38
C ALA A 51 -8.00 19.43 19.49
N GLY A 52 -7.23 18.34 19.50
CA GLY A 52 -7.40 17.21 20.43
C GLY A 52 -8.39 16.14 19.98
N GLN A 53 -9.18 16.37 18.91
CA GLN A 53 -10.11 15.36 18.38
C GLN A 53 -9.42 14.44 17.34
N PRO A 54 -9.93 13.20 17.14
CA PRO A 54 -9.50 12.33 16.06
C PRO A 54 -9.67 12.98 14.68
N SER A 55 -8.63 12.91 13.86
CA SER A 55 -8.64 13.39 12.49
C SER A 55 -9.35 12.42 11.57
N LYS A 56 -10.07 12.95 10.57
CA LYS A 56 -10.67 12.16 9.49
C LYS A 56 -9.73 11.91 8.32
N SER A 57 -8.55 12.52 8.30
CA SER A 57 -7.58 12.41 7.20
C SER A 57 -6.16 12.08 7.67
N LYS A 58 -5.75 12.55 8.84
CA LYS A 58 -4.46 12.15 9.41
C LYS A 58 -4.60 10.77 10.03
N ILE A 59 -3.64 9.90 9.71
CA ILE A 59 -3.52 8.56 10.28
C ILE A 59 -2.17 8.40 10.96
N VAL A 60 -2.12 7.48 11.91
CA VAL A 60 -0.90 7.03 12.58
C VAL A 60 -0.85 5.52 12.44
N ILE A 61 0.29 5.00 12.01
CA ILE A 61 0.60 3.58 11.93
C ILE A 61 1.97 3.37 12.58
N ASP A 62 2.12 2.23 13.27
CA ASP A 62 3.42 1.83 13.81
C ASP A 62 4.45 1.69 12.66
N PRO A 63 5.60 2.40 12.71
CA PRO A 63 6.65 2.29 11.71
C PRO A 63 7.12 0.86 11.46
N VAL A 64 7.16 0.02 12.49
CA VAL A 64 7.60 -1.38 12.40
C VAL A 64 6.60 -2.20 11.58
N VAL A 65 5.30 -1.99 11.82
CA VAL A 65 4.24 -2.66 11.05
C VAL A 65 4.28 -2.20 9.60
N LYS A 66 4.41 -0.89 9.37
CA LYS A 66 4.52 -0.34 8.03
C LYS A 66 5.69 -0.96 7.26
N GLU A 67 6.88 -0.97 7.85
CA GLU A 67 8.08 -1.51 7.21
C GLU A 67 7.93 -3.01 6.89
N ARG A 68 7.41 -3.80 7.84
CA ARG A 68 7.19 -5.24 7.63
C ARG A 68 6.21 -5.52 6.50
N VAL A 69 5.09 -4.79 6.44
CA VAL A 69 4.09 -4.96 5.37
C VAL A 69 4.69 -4.54 4.02
N GLN A 70 5.39 -3.40 3.96
CA GLN A 70 6.04 -2.97 2.72
C GLN A 70 7.04 -4.01 2.22
N LYS A 71 7.90 -4.55 3.08
CA LYS A 71 8.81 -5.65 2.73
C LYS A 71 8.09 -6.89 2.19
N SER A 72 6.93 -7.23 2.75
CA SER A 72 6.15 -8.38 2.30
C SER A 72 5.53 -8.14 0.92
N VAL A 73 5.03 -6.92 0.68
CA VAL A 73 4.53 -6.48 -0.63
C VAL A 73 5.66 -6.48 -1.66
N ASP A 74 6.82 -5.92 -1.33
CA ASP A 74 7.98 -5.86 -2.23
C ASP A 74 8.44 -7.26 -2.64
N ARG A 75 8.52 -8.19 -1.68
CA ARG A 75 8.80 -9.60 -1.96
C ARG A 75 7.79 -10.18 -2.95
N LEU A 76 6.50 -10.03 -2.68
CA LEU A 76 5.44 -10.55 -3.55
C LEU A 76 5.54 -9.95 -4.97
N LEU A 77 5.73 -8.65 -5.09
CA LEU A 77 5.83 -7.99 -6.40
C LEU A 77 7.12 -8.37 -7.16
N SER A 78 8.22 -8.67 -6.45
CA SER A 78 9.46 -9.15 -7.07
C SER A 78 9.33 -10.52 -7.73
N GLU A 79 8.39 -11.36 -7.26
CA GLU A 79 8.12 -12.69 -7.83
C GLU A 79 7.22 -12.62 -9.07
N PHE A 80 6.43 -11.54 -9.20
CA PHE A 80 5.40 -11.37 -10.25
C PHE A 80 5.63 -10.08 -11.05
N VAL A 81 6.77 -10.02 -11.75
CA VAL A 81 7.19 -8.84 -12.53
C VAL A 81 6.41 -8.72 -13.84
N LEU A 82 5.92 -7.51 -14.16
CA LEU A 82 5.12 -7.25 -15.36
C LEU A 82 5.86 -7.53 -16.67
N TYR A 83 7.14 -7.15 -16.74
CA TYR A 83 7.99 -7.36 -17.90
C TYR A 83 9.33 -7.95 -17.48
N PRO A 84 9.42 -9.28 -17.29
CA PRO A 84 10.66 -9.95 -16.85
C PRO A 84 11.84 -9.76 -17.83
N GLN A 85 11.55 -9.36 -19.07
CA GLN A 85 12.56 -9.15 -20.11
C GLN A 85 13.18 -7.75 -20.05
N LEU A 86 12.63 -6.83 -19.27
CA LEU A 86 13.20 -5.50 -19.09
C LEU A 86 14.25 -5.55 -17.98
N ASP A 87 15.50 -5.34 -18.36
CA ASP A 87 16.57 -5.05 -17.42
C ASP A 87 16.55 -3.55 -17.11
N LEU A 88 15.97 -3.19 -15.97
CA LEU A 88 15.83 -1.80 -15.56
C LEU A 88 17.20 -1.13 -15.34
N GLN A 89 18.17 -1.88 -14.80
CA GLN A 89 19.50 -1.34 -14.56
C GLN A 89 20.17 -0.99 -15.90
N PHE A 90 20.08 -1.89 -16.88
CA PHE A 90 20.58 -1.64 -18.23
C PHE A 90 19.91 -0.41 -18.88
N LEU A 91 18.59 -0.27 -18.74
CA LEU A 91 17.86 0.86 -19.31
C LEU A 91 18.25 2.19 -18.66
N GLU A 92 18.42 2.23 -17.33
CA GLU A 92 18.87 3.43 -16.62
C GLU A 92 20.29 3.83 -17.06
N GLU A 93 21.21 2.86 -17.17
CA GLU A 93 22.58 3.10 -17.63
C GLU A 93 22.64 3.63 -19.06
N CYS A 94 21.77 3.16 -19.97
CA CYS A 94 21.79 3.57 -21.37
C CYS A 94 21.02 4.87 -21.67
N PHE A 95 19.99 5.19 -20.89
CA PHE A 95 19.02 6.23 -21.27
C PHE A 95 18.76 7.30 -20.19
N CYS A 96 19.24 7.11 -18.96
CA CYS A 96 18.98 8.03 -17.84
C CYS A 96 20.26 8.64 -17.23
N GLN A 97 21.40 8.56 -17.91
CA GLN A 97 22.60 9.28 -17.50
C GLN A 97 22.41 10.79 -17.76
N ASP A 98 22.35 11.57 -16.67
CA ASP A 98 22.58 13.02 -16.66
C ASP A 98 24.09 13.33 -16.77
#